data_AF-A0A8H3MIR9-F1
#
_entry.id   AF-A0A8H3MIR9-F1
#
_cell.length_a   1.000
_cell.length_b   1.000
_cell.length_c   1.000
_cell.angle_alpha   90.00
_cell.angle_beta   90.00
_cell.angle_gamma   90.00
#
_symmetry.space_group_name_H-M   'P 1'
#
loop_
_entity.id
_entity.type
_entity.pdbx_description
1 polymer ?
#
loop_
_entity_poly.entity_id
_entity_poly.type
_entity_poly.pdbx_seq_one_letter_code
_entity_poly.pdbx_strand_id
1 'polypeptide(L)'
;MPLFDENSNKTIVHGMKKWKNRHNRFVKISKLIPNYTPKQIASHWKNYLDPNLCLDALENEEKNFIVEWIQKHRTSSGVIHWKYVVNDLKLRFGKRHSENKVKNYWNSRRKTYLRKSKNEKQKQRKFKSQEQEEFSSEKHEFIFHFVTSEDFFLPKSPKAHSKISIASLLNYNNL
;
A
#
# COMPACT_ATOMS: atom_id res chain seq x y z
N MET A 1 23.64 -1.35 -0.40
CA MET A 1 24.37 -0.27 0.30
C MET A 1 25.34 -0.90 1.28
N PRO A 2 26.66 -0.88 1.05
CA PRO A 2 27.58 -1.04 2.16
C PRO A 2 27.69 0.31 2.87
N LEU A 3 27.16 0.37 4.10
CA LEU A 3 27.38 1.50 5.03
C LEU A 3 28.79 1.43 5.65
N PHE A 4 29.44 0.26 5.54
CA PHE A 4 30.75 -0.08 6.08
C PHE A 4 31.68 -0.45 4.94
N ASP A 5 32.88 0.12 4.94
CA ASP A 5 33.96 -0.25 4.04
C ASP A 5 34.63 -1.57 4.46
N GLU A 6 35.42 -2.13 3.55
CA GLU A 6 36.08 -3.43 3.74
C GLU A 6 37.10 -3.41 4.88
N ASN A 7 37.82 -2.30 5.07
CA ASN A 7 38.80 -2.18 6.16
C ASN A 7 38.10 -2.12 7.52
N SER A 8 36.97 -1.41 7.61
CA SER A 8 36.13 -1.42 8.80
C SER A 8 35.55 -2.80 9.09
N ASN A 9 35.09 -3.55 8.07
CA ASN A 9 34.61 -4.93 8.26
C ASN A 9 35.70 -5.83 8.87
N LYS A 10 36.92 -5.77 8.33
CA LYS A 10 38.08 -6.53 8.85
C LYS A 10 38.39 -6.15 10.30
N THR A 11 38.35 -4.86 10.63
CA THR A 11 38.57 -4.35 11.99
C THR A 11 37.52 -4.87 12.96
N ILE A 12 36.24 -4.87 12.56
CA ILE A 12 35.13 -5.39 13.37
C ILE A 12 35.32 -6.89 13.62
N VAL A 13 35.60 -7.69 12.58
CA VAL A 13 35.81 -9.13 12.70
C VAL A 13 36.99 -9.44 13.63
N HIS A 14 38.12 -8.75 13.47
CA HIS A 14 39.28 -8.90 14.34
C HIS A 14 38.96 -8.55 15.79
N GLY A 15 38.31 -7.40 16.03
CA GLY A 15 37.92 -6.97 17.36
C GLY A 15 36.94 -7.93 18.05
N MET A 16 36.00 -8.51 17.29
CA MET A 16 35.06 -9.50 17.80
C MET A 16 35.75 -10.81 18.21
N LYS A 17 36.80 -11.23 17.50
CA LYS A 17 37.66 -12.36 17.92
C LYS A 17 38.44 -12.01 19.19
N LYS A 18 39.07 -10.82 19.24
CA LYS A 18 39.91 -10.37 20.36
C LYS A 18 39.14 -10.13 21.67
N TRP A 19 37.89 -9.66 21.60
CA TRP A 19 37.08 -9.30 22.76
C TRP A 19 35.77 -10.06 22.89
N LYS A 20 35.70 -11.30 22.37
CA LYS A 20 34.48 -12.13 22.26
C LYS A 20 33.57 -12.08 23.51
N ASN A 21 34.16 -12.22 24.70
CA ASN A 21 33.42 -12.33 25.96
C ASN A 21 33.27 -11.00 26.73
N ARG A 22 33.66 -9.86 26.14
CA ARG A 22 33.56 -8.55 26.81
C ARG A 22 32.24 -7.87 26.48
N HIS A 23 31.58 -7.32 27.50
CA HIS A 23 30.32 -6.57 27.35
C HIS A 23 30.52 -5.27 26.54
N ASN A 24 31.66 -4.60 26.73
CA ASN A 24 32.01 -3.33 26.07
C ASN A 24 32.78 -3.51 24.74
N ARG A 25 32.76 -4.70 24.13
CA ARG A 25 33.51 -5.00 22.89
C ARG A 25 33.23 -4.02 21.76
N PHE A 26 31.96 -3.63 21.55
CA PHE A 26 31.59 -2.69 20.49
C PHE A 26 32.09 -1.26 20.76
N VAL A 27 32.19 -0.86 22.03
CA VAL A 27 32.80 0.42 22.43
C VAL A 27 34.29 0.41 22.10
N LYS A 28 34.99 -0.70 22.39
CA LYS A 28 36.41 -0.84 22.04
C LYS A 28 36.64 -0.82 20.52
N ILE A 29 35.80 -1.52 19.75
CA ILE A 29 35.88 -1.52 18.29
C ILE A 29 35.62 -0.13 17.72
N SER A 30 34.62 0.59 18.23
CA SER A 30 34.31 1.96 17.80
C SER A 30 35.49 2.92 17.98
N LYS A 31 36.34 2.73 19.00
CA LYS A 31 37.57 3.51 19.15
C LYS A 31 38.61 3.27 18.05
N LEU A 32 38.58 2.09 17.39
CA LEU A 32 39.46 1.77 16.26
C LEU A 32 38.92 2.29 14.93
N ILE A 33 37.60 2.44 14.82
CA ILE A 33 36.89 2.92 13.62
C ILE A 33 35.92 4.04 14.04
N PRO A 34 36.45 5.24 14.36
CA PRO A 34 35.68 6.31 14.99
C PRO A 34 34.52 6.85 14.14
N ASN A 35 34.51 6.57 12.84
CA ASN A 35 33.43 6.91 11.93
C ASN A 35 32.10 6.19 12.26
N TYR A 36 32.15 5.13 13.08
CA TYR A 36 30.98 4.32 13.40
C TYR A 36 30.74 4.23 14.90
N THR A 37 29.49 4.49 15.28
CA THR A 37 29.03 4.32 16.65
C THR A 37 29.00 2.83 17.06
N PRO A 38 29.14 2.52 18.36
CA PRO A 38 29.05 1.14 18.86
C PRO A 38 27.73 0.45 18.46
N LYS A 39 26.63 1.22 18.37
CA LYS A 39 25.31 0.72 17.98
C LYS A 39 25.25 0.32 16.51
N GLN A 40 25.83 1.12 15.61
CA GLN A 40 25.94 0.79 14.19
C GLN A 40 26.77 -0.49 14.00
N ILE A 41 27.92 -0.58 14.69
CA ILE A 41 28.80 -1.76 14.63
C ILE A 41 28.06 -3.01 15.13
N ALA A 42 27.37 -2.92 16.27
CA ALA A 42 26.62 -4.05 16.82
C ALA A 42 25.50 -4.52 15.88
N SER A 43 24.80 -3.58 15.24
CA SER A 43 23.77 -3.89 14.25
C SER A 43 24.37 -4.56 13.01
N HIS A 44 25.47 -4.00 12.48
CA HIS A 44 26.16 -4.53 11.31
C HIS A 44 26.68 -5.95 11.55
N TRP A 45 27.31 -6.18 12.71
CA TRP A 45 27.77 -7.51 13.11
C TRP A 45 26.63 -8.53 13.10
N LYS A 46 25.53 -8.24 13.81
CA LYS A 46 24.39 -9.16 13.94
C LYS A 46 23.68 -9.47 12.62
N ASN A 47 23.78 -8.57 11.64
CA ASN A 47 23.05 -8.67 10.38
C ASN A 47 23.88 -9.17 9.21
N TYR A 48 25.21 -9.03 9.25
CA TYR A 48 26.07 -9.27 8.09
C TYR A 48 27.41 -9.93 8.37
N LEU A 49 28.04 -9.74 9.55
CA LEU A 49 29.42 -10.20 9.80
C LEU A 49 29.54 -11.40 10.75
N ASP A 50 28.50 -11.74 11.51
CA ASP A 50 28.51 -12.91 12.41
C ASP A 50 28.74 -14.20 11.58
N PRO A 51 29.83 -14.96 11.80
CA PRO A 51 30.14 -16.16 11.02
C PRO A 51 29.07 -17.25 11.11
N ASN A 52 28.24 -17.23 12.16
CA ASN A 52 27.15 -18.19 12.32
C ASN A 52 25.90 -17.82 11.51
N LEU A 53 25.94 -16.72 10.76
CA LEU A 53 24.81 -16.18 10.03
C LEU A 53 24.75 -16.73 8.61
N CYS A 54 23.58 -17.20 8.21
CA CYS A 54 23.30 -17.58 6.84
C CYS A 54 23.03 -16.31 5.98
N LEU A 55 23.99 -15.99 5.12
CA LEU A 55 23.93 -14.84 4.22
C LEU A 55 23.19 -15.13 2.92
N ASP A 56 22.91 -16.39 2.63
CA ASP A 56 22.15 -16.81 1.45
C ASP A 56 20.74 -16.21 1.42
N ALA A 57 20.16 -16.17 0.22
CA ALA A 57 18.77 -15.77 0.05
C ALA A 57 17.84 -16.76 0.77
N LEU A 58 16.69 -16.26 1.25
CA LEU A 58 15.67 -17.15 1.80
C LEU A 58 15.13 -18.04 0.69
N GLU A 59 15.13 -19.34 0.93
CA GLU A 59 14.58 -20.35 0.05
C GLU A 59 13.05 -20.32 0.05
N ASN A 60 12.41 -20.95 -0.93
CA ASN A 60 10.95 -20.92 -1.04
C ASN A 60 10.26 -21.63 0.14
N GLU A 61 10.84 -22.72 0.63
CA GLU A 61 10.33 -23.43 1.81
C GLU A 61 10.41 -22.56 3.07
N GLU A 62 11.53 -21.88 3.28
CA GLU A 62 11.71 -20.94 4.39
C GLU A 62 10.72 -19.77 4.29
N LYS A 63 10.51 -19.23 3.09
CA LYS A 63 9.54 -18.16 2.82
C LYS A 63 8.11 -18.58 3.13
N ASN A 64 7.73 -19.82 2.78
CA ASN A 64 6.41 -20.36 3.08
C ASN A 64 6.25 -20.57 4.58
N PHE A 65 7.26 -21.14 5.24
CA PHE A 65 7.28 -21.31 6.69
C PHE A 65 7.11 -19.99 7.44
N ILE A 66 7.81 -18.92 7.04
CA ILE A 66 7.66 -17.60 7.68
C ILE A 66 6.20 -17.12 7.60
N VAL A 67 5.55 -17.32 6.44
CA VAL A 67 4.16 -16.87 6.25
C VAL A 67 3.21 -17.67 7.13
N GLU A 68 3.31 -19.00 7.10
CA GLU A 68 2.49 -19.90 7.92
C GLU A 68 2.68 -19.64 9.42
N TRP A 69 3.94 -19.50 9.85
CA TRP A 69 4.27 -19.24 11.24
C TRP A 69 3.62 -17.94 11.73
N ILE A 70 3.73 -16.87 10.94
CA ILE A 70 3.14 -15.57 11.28
C ILE A 70 1.62 -15.66 11.29
N GLN A 71 0.99 -16.36 10.34
CA GLN A 71 -0.47 -16.53 10.33
C GLN A 71 -0.97 -17.26 11.59
N LYS A 72 -0.23 -18.27 12.06
CA LYS A 72 -0.60 -19.08 13.23
C LYS A 72 -0.36 -18.37 14.57
N HIS A 73 0.70 -17.56 14.69
CA HIS A 73 1.16 -17.01 15.97
C HIS A 73 1.04 -15.49 16.10
N ARG A 74 0.54 -14.78 15.10
CA ARG A 74 0.31 -13.34 15.22
C ARG A 74 -0.82 -13.07 16.20
N THR A 75 -0.55 -12.22 17.18
CA THR A 75 -1.56 -11.79 18.16
C THR A 75 -2.69 -11.02 17.48
N SER A 76 -3.86 -10.94 18.11
CA SER A 76 -4.99 -10.10 17.66
C SER A 76 -4.59 -8.63 17.46
N SER A 77 -3.62 -8.14 18.24
CA SER A 77 -3.02 -6.80 18.09
C SER A 77 -2.08 -6.63 16.89
N GLY A 78 -1.75 -7.71 16.19
CA GLY A 78 -0.84 -7.70 15.04
C GLY A 78 0.65 -7.78 15.37
N VAL A 79 1.01 -7.95 16.63
CA VAL A 79 2.41 -8.09 17.08
C VAL A 79 3.02 -9.41 16.59
N ILE A 80 4.27 -9.34 16.12
CA ILE A 80 5.04 -10.50 15.66
C ILE A 80 6.32 -10.59 16.50
N HIS A 81 6.50 -11.71 17.20
CA HIS A 81 7.69 -11.99 18.00
C HIS A 81 8.80 -12.59 17.14
N TRP A 82 9.54 -11.74 16.42
CA TRP A 82 10.56 -12.14 15.45
C TRP A 82 11.65 -13.06 15.98
N LYS A 83 12.00 -12.95 17.27
CA LYS A 83 12.96 -13.83 17.93
C LYS A 83 12.55 -15.30 17.82
N TYR A 84 11.26 -15.60 17.99
CA TYR A 84 10.73 -16.97 17.89
C TYR A 84 10.70 -17.44 16.44
N VAL A 85 10.27 -16.59 15.50
CA VAL A 85 10.31 -16.91 14.06
C VAL A 85 11.69 -17.36 13.61
N VAL A 86 12.72 -16.57 13.95
CA VAL A 86 14.11 -16.86 13.56
C VAL A 86 14.62 -18.14 14.24
N ASN A 87 14.25 -18.36 15.50
CA ASN A 87 14.67 -19.55 16.23
C ASN A 87 14.06 -20.82 15.64
N ASP A 88 12.76 -20.81 15.34
CA ASP A 88 12.07 -21.97 14.78
C ASP A 88 12.51 -22.23 13.35
N LEU A 89 12.80 -21.18 12.59
CA LEU A 89 13.39 -21.30 11.25
C LEU A 89 14.77 -21.96 11.32
N LYS A 90 15.61 -21.55 12.28
CA LYS A 90 16.90 -22.21 12.53
C LYS A 90 16.71 -23.67 12.94
N LEU A 91 15.74 -23.97 13.81
CA LEU A 91 15.48 -25.35 14.27
C LEU A 91 15.04 -26.25 13.13
N ARG A 92 14.22 -25.74 12.21
CA ARG A 92 13.64 -26.49 11.09
C ARG A 92 14.60 -26.68 9.92
N PHE A 93 15.34 -25.64 9.54
CA PHE A 93 16.18 -25.65 8.32
C PHE A 93 17.68 -25.70 8.61
N GLY A 94 18.10 -25.63 9.88
CA GLY A 94 19.51 -25.57 10.28
C GLY A 94 20.20 -24.23 9.96
N LYS A 95 19.53 -23.31 9.23
CA LYS A 95 20.08 -22.03 8.80
C LYS A 95 19.69 -20.90 9.75
N ARG A 96 20.69 -20.20 10.28
CA ARG A 96 20.46 -19.03 11.14
C ARG A 96 20.43 -17.76 10.29
N HIS A 97 19.24 -17.36 9.84
CA HIS A 97 19.05 -16.05 9.20
C HIS A 97 18.94 -14.91 10.21
N SER A 98 19.29 -13.69 9.80
CA SER A 98 19.17 -12.52 10.67
C SER A 98 17.70 -12.11 10.81
N GLU A 99 17.35 -11.57 11.98
CA GLU A 99 16.02 -11.03 12.23
C GLU A 99 15.64 -9.97 11.18
N ASN A 100 16.61 -9.15 10.77
CA ASN A 100 16.43 -8.15 9.72
C ASN A 100 16.07 -8.77 8.37
N LYS A 101 16.68 -9.90 7.99
CA LYS A 101 16.38 -10.59 6.73
C LYS A 101 14.94 -11.10 6.70
N VAL A 102 14.50 -11.75 7.78
CA VAL A 102 13.11 -12.25 7.92
C VAL A 102 12.11 -11.09 7.92
N LYS A 103 12.38 -10.00 8.66
CA LYS A 103 11.56 -8.78 8.65
C LYS A 103 11.44 -8.16 7.26
N ASN A 104 12.56 -8.05 6.55
CA ASN A 104 12.59 -7.46 5.22
C ASN A 104 11.74 -8.25 4.23
N TYR A 105 11.83 -9.58 4.26
CA TYR A 105 10.96 -10.45 3.46
C TYR A 105 9.48 -10.20 3.75
N TRP A 106 9.08 -10.25 5.03
CA TRP A 106 7.69 -10.03 5.42
C TRP A 106 7.16 -8.65 5.01
N ASN A 107 7.94 -7.59 5.26
CA ASN A 107 7.55 -6.23 4.92
C ASN A 107 7.45 -6.03 3.40
N SER A 108 8.38 -6.60 2.62
CA SER A 108 8.33 -6.59 1.17
C SER A 108 7.06 -7.29 0.64
N ARG A 109 6.76 -8.47 1.20
CA ARG A 109 5.53 -9.21 0.90
C ARG A 109 4.28 -8.38 1.20
N ARG A 110 4.19 -7.79 2.40
CA ARG A 110 3.05 -6.94 2.79
C ARG A 110 2.86 -5.73 1.87
N LYS A 111 3.95 -5.03 1.51
CA LYS A 111 3.89 -3.91 0.56
C LYS A 111 3.35 -4.34 -0.79
N THR A 112 3.75 -5.52 -1.26
CA THR A 112 3.27 -6.08 -2.53
C THR A 112 1.76 -6.32 -2.51
N TYR A 113 1.23 -6.95 -1.45
CA TYR A 113 -0.22 -7.14 -1.31
C TYR A 113 -0.99 -5.82 -1.21
N LEU A 114 -0.45 -4.83 -0.48
CA LEU A 114 -1.08 -3.52 -0.36
C LEU A 114 -1.11 -2.77 -1.70
N ARG A 115 -0.09 -2.95 -2.55
CA ARG A 115 -0.08 -2.39 -3.91
C ARG A 115 -1.12 -3.07 -4.81
N LYS A 116 -1.21 -4.40 -4.76
CA LYS A 116 -2.21 -5.16 -5.54
C LYS A 116 -3.64 -4.72 -5.20
N SER A 117 -3.98 -4.65 -3.91
CA SER A 117 -5.32 -4.24 -3.49
C SER A 117 -5.67 -2.80 -3.86
N LYS A 118 -4.70 -1.88 -3.85
CA LYS A 118 -4.89 -0.51 -4.34
C LYS A 118 -5.17 -0.47 -5.85
N ASN A 119 -4.42 -1.25 -6.63
CA ASN A 119 -4.59 -1.31 -8.08
C ASN A 119 -5.95 -1.93 -8.45
N GLU A 120 -6.38 -2.97 -7.74
CA GLU A 120 -7.70 -3.60 -7.92
C GLU A 120 -8.84 -2.59 -7.64
N LYS A 121 -8.75 -1.83 -6.54
CA LYS A 121 -9.73 -0.77 -6.23
C LYS A 121 -9.77 0.33 -7.28
N GLN A 122 -8.63 0.71 -7.84
CA GLN A 122 -8.57 1.70 -8.93
C GLN A 122 -9.22 1.16 -10.21
N LYS A 123 -8.99 -0.12 -10.55
CA LYS A 123 -9.60 -0.76 -11.71
C LYS A 123 -11.12 -0.83 -11.59
N GLN A 124 -11.63 -1.20 -10.41
CA GLN A 124 -13.08 -1.21 -10.13
C GLN A 124 -13.71 0.18 -10.25
N ARG A 125 -13.04 1.23 -9.76
CA ARG A 125 -13.51 2.61 -9.89
C ARG A 125 -13.60 3.05 -11.34
N LYS A 126 -12.58 2.76 -12.15
CA LYS A 126 -12.57 3.08 -13.59
C LYS A 126 -13.68 2.36 -14.34
N PHE A 127 -13.85 1.06 -14.09
CA PHE A 127 -14.91 0.28 -14.73
C PHE A 127 -16.31 0.84 -14.41
N LYS A 128 -16.55 1.19 -13.14
CA LYS A 128 -17.81 1.80 -12.71
C LYS A 128 -18.06 3.19 -13.32
N SER A 129 -17.01 3.98 -13.54
CA SER A 129 -17.12 5.25 -14.26
C SER A 129 -17.41 5.07 -15.75
N GLN A 130 -16.79 4.08 -16.39
CA GLN A 130 -17.04 3.75 -17.80
C GLN A 130 -18.46 3.23 -18.02
N GLU A 131 -18.98 2.36 -17.15
CA GLU A 131 -20.39 1.91 -17.21
C GLU A 131 -21.38 3.08 -17.05
N GLN A 132 -21.05 4.07 -16.22
CA GLN A 132 -21.89 5.26 -16.03
C GLN A 132 -21.84 6.20 -17.25
N GLU A 133 -20.69 6.33 -17.91
CA GLU A 133 -20.53 7.11 -19.14
C GLU A 133 -21.21 6.43 -20.34
N GLU A 134 -21.06 5.11 -20.52
CA GLU A 134 -21.76 4.34 -21.56
C GLU A 134 -23.28 4.39 -21.39
N PHE A 135 -23.80 4.17 -20.18
CA PHE A 135 -25.24 4.27 -19.91
C PHE A 135 -25.80 5.69 -20.11
N SER A 136 -24.99 6.73 -19.88
CA SER A 136 -25.37 8.12 -20.18
C SER A 136 -25.36 8.40 -21.67
N SER A 137 -24.42 7.82 -22.41
CA SER A 137 -24.30 7.97 -23.87
C SER A 137 -25.45 7.27 -24.60
N GLU A 138 -25.79 6.04 -24.21
CA GLU A 138 -26.90 5.27 -24.78
C GLU A 138 -28.25 6.00 -24.59
N LYS A 139 -28.47 6.63 -23.42
CA LYS A 139 -29.66 7.46 -23.19
C LYS A 139 -29.73 8.67 -24.12
N HIS A 140 -28.61 9.32 -24.39
CA HIS A 140 -28.56 10.48 -25.27
C HIS A 140 -28.85 10.09 -26.73
N GLU A 141 -28.37 8.93 -27.18
CA GLU A 141 -28.63 8.38 -28.51
C GLU A 141 -30.10 7.98 -28.69
N PHE A 142 -30.72 7.39 -27.66
CA PHE A 142 -32.15 7.05 -27.65
C PHE A 142 -33.06 8.29 -27.71
N ILE A 143 -32.67 9.40 -27.06
CA ILE A 143 -33.44 10.66 -27.08
C ILE A 143 -33.41 11.31 -28.47
N PHE A 144 -32.29 11.23 -29.19
CA PHE A 144 -32.16 11.86 -30.51
C PHE A 144 -32.98 11.13 -31.59
N HIS A 145 -33.21 9.82 -31.44
CA HIS A 145 -33.95 9.02 -32.41
C HIS A 145 -35.48 9.19 -32.37
N PHE A 146 -36.04 9.87 -31.35
CA PHE A 146 -37.48 10.09 -31.21
C PHE A 146 -37.99 11.43 -31.79
N VAL A 147 -37.10 12.28 -32.31
CA VAL A 147 -37.50 13.53 -32.97
C VAL A 147 -37.37 13.36 -34.48
N THR A 148 -38.38 12.77 -35.11
CA THR A 148 -38.60 12.88 -36.55
C THR A 148 -39.77 13.80 -36.83
N SER A 149 -39.43 14.94 -37.43
CA SER A 149 -40.20 15.80 -38.34
C SER A 149 -41.73 15.80 -38.22
N GLU A 150 -42.27 16.82 -37.57
CA GLU A 150 -43.22 17.79 -38.14
C GLU A 150 -43.66 18.75 -37.02
N ASP A 151 -44.09 19.95 -37.40
CA ASP A 151 -44.71 20.97 -36.54
C ASP A 151 -43.81 21.75 -35.58
N PHE A 152 -43.39 22.95 -36.01
CA PHE A 152 -43.79 24.20 -35.35
C PHE A 152 -43.32 25.42 -36.17
N PHE A 153 -44.05 25.76 -37.22
CA PHE A 153 -44.09 27.12 -37.76
C PHE A 153 -45.40 27.76 -37.34
N LEU A 154 -45.38 28.83 -36.52
CA LEU A 154 -46.38 29.91 -36.62
C LEU A 154 -45.79 31.27 -36.21
N PRO A 155 -46.12 32.37 -36.93
CA PRO A 155 -45.53 33.70 -36.74
C PRO A 155 -46.33 34.58 -35.76
N LYS A 156 -45.66 35.57 -35.15
CA LYS A 156 -46.28 36.56 -34.25
C LYS A 156 -46.64 37.85 -35.01
N SER A 157 -47.89 38.31 -34.88
CA SER A 157 -48.35 39.66 -35.25
C SER A 157 -48.68 40.51 -34.00
N PRO A 158 -48.68 41.86 -34.07
CA PRO A 158 -48.80 42.73 -32.89
C PRO A 158 -50.04 43.65 -32.88
N LYS A 159 -50.47 44.10 -31.68
CA LYS A 159 -51.05 45.42 -31.26
C LYS A 159 -52.06 45.23 -30.10
N ALA A 160 -51.87 45.85 -28.94
CA ALA A 160 -52.18 47.23 -28.49
C ALA A 160 -53.63 47.47 -28.00
N HIS A 161 -53.70 47.83 -26.70
CA HIS A 161 -54.70 48.60 -25.92
C HIS A 161 -56.20 48.26 -25.98
N SER A 162 -56.81 48.01 -24.81
CA SER A 162 -57.65 48.98 -24.05
C SER A 162 -58.45 48.26 -22.94
N LYS A 163 -58.70 48.96 -21.81
CA LYS A 163 -59.45 48.47 -20.64
C LYS A 163 -60.94 48.79 -20.79
N ILE A 164 -61.83 47.83 -20.48
CA ILE A 164 -63.28 48.05 -20.34
C ILE A 164 -63.78 47.38 -19.05
N SER A 165 -64.68 48.09 -18.34
CA SER A 165 -65.28 47.80 -17.03
C SER A 165 -66.44 46.79 -17.10
N ILE A 166 -66.69 46.04 -16.01
CA ILE A 166 -67.53 44.81 -15.97
C ILE A 166 -69.04 45.05 -15.71
N ALA A 167 -69.51 46.28 -15.54
CA ALA A 167 -70.92 46.56 -15.21
C ALA A 167 -71.94 46.38 -16.37
N SER A 168 -71.77 45.41 -17.29
CA SER A 168 -72.63 45.33 -18.49
C SER A 168 -73.06 43.95 -19.03
N LEU A 169 -72.71 42.80 -18.45
CA LEU A 169 -73.26 41.51 -18.97
C LEU A 169 -73.58 40.55 -17.81
N LEU A 170 -74.50 40.89 -16.90
CA LEU A 170 -75.94 40.61 -16.98
C LEU A 170 -76.32 39.14 -17.24
N ASN A 171 -76.98 38.61 -16.21
CA ASN A 171 -78.13 37.70 -16.24
C ASN A 171 -77.89 36.21 -16.50
N TYR A 172 -77.77 35.46 -15.40
CA TYR A 172 -78.13 34.05 -15.34
C TYR A 172 -79.66 33.94 -15.30
N ASN A 173 -80.26 33.40 -16.35
CA ASN A 173 -81.67 33.00 -16.37
C ASN A 173 -81.78 31.49 -16.08
N ASN A 174 -82.60 31.18 -15.06
CA ASN A 174 -83.61 30.12 -14.96
C ASN A 174 -83.26 28.71 -15.47
N LEU A 175 -83.16 27.72 -14.57
CA LEU A 175 -84.25 26.91 -14.00
C LEU A 175 -83.70 25.93 -12.96
#